data_AF-A0A3N1A7I9-F1
#
_entry.id   AF-A0A3N1A7I9-F1
#
_cell.length_a   1.000
_cell.length_b   1.000
_cell.length_c   1.000
_cell.angle_alpha   90.00
_cell.angle_beta   90.00
_cell.angle_gamma   90.00
#
_symmetry.space_group_name_H-M   'P 1'
#
loop_
_entity.id
_entity.type
_entity.pdbx_description
1 polymer ?
#
loop_
_entity_poly.entity_id
_entity_poly.type
_entity_poly.pdbx_seq_one_letter_code
_entity_poly.pdbx_strand_id
1 'polypeptide(L)'
;MSNTTQQRALTLGRPTAQLAITAYPHPQPLAALAGAPGQAVIVLHADRRDNAVVLAQPAEAGTVHVLIDGQARSVSADIPAVPVTDSSTALALARQAVEWALAARHSAVDRARGLAERLDEQRQRHVGQVAEIRAYAIDRHRDGDICRDGLDKFLDHFGLDPYEPRHRVQFTISGSFAVTPENGRDTDGTGYDVREYLRLDTDQVDGVDEDSVTFDVMIDEVETGGE
;
A
#
# COMPACT_ATOMS: atom_id res chain seq x y z
N MET A 1 84.32 -68.96 -12.20
CA MET A 1 83.27 -67.92 -12.20
C MET A 1 82.28 -68.33 -11.11
N SER A 2 82.52 -67.98 -9.83
CA SER A 2 82.11 -66.71 -9.16
C SER A 2 80.57 -66.56 -9.22
N ASN A 3 79.73 -66.40 -8.19
CA ASN A 3 79.78 -66.02 -6.76
C ASN A 3 78.47 -66.61 -6.13
N THR A 4 78.41 -67.11 -4.89
CA THR A 4 78.35 -66.41 -3.58
C THR A 4 77.13 -65.50 -3.37
N THR A 5 76.18 -66.01 -2.55
CA THR A 5 75.43 -65.37 -1.43
C THR A 5 74.64 -64.06 -1.67
N GLN A 6 73.33 -64.07 -1.34
CA GLN A 6 72.77 -63.31 -0.19
C GLN A 6 71.25 -63.50 -0.03
N GLN A 7 70.87 -64.02 1.14
CA GLN A 7 69.58 -63.79 1.79
C GLN A 7 69.43 -62.30 2.11
N ARG A 8 68.22 -61.75 1.93
CA ARG A 8 67.81 -60.50 2.59
C ARG A 8 66.40 -60.65 3.14
N ALA A 9 66.32 -60.80 4.46
CA ALA A 9 65.13 -60.51 5.24
C ALA A 9 64.92 -58.99 5.24
N LEU A 10 63.70 -58.54 4.94
CA LEU A 10 63.25 -57.17 5.22
C LEU A 10 61.85 -57.24 5.86
N THR A 11 61.89 -57.29 7.18
CA THR A 11 61.08 -56.50 8.12
C THR A 11 59.67 -56.09 7.67
N LEU A 12 58.67 -56.76 8.26
CA LEU A 12 57.32 -56.24 8.47
C LEU A 12 57.41 -54.87 9.16
N GLY A 13 57.28 -53.81 8.37
CA GLY A 13 57.00 -52.47 8.86
C GLY A 13 55.62 -52.45 9.49
N ARG A 14 55.58 -52.52 10.82
CA ARG A 14 54.41 -52.25 11.64
C ARG A 14 53.91 -50.84 11.27
N PRO A 15 52.69 -50.65 10.73
CA PRO A 15 52.16 -49.31 10.58
C PRO A 15 51.99 -48.74 11.98
N THR A 16 52.82 -47.74 12.30
CA THR A 16 52.67 -46.89 13.46
C THR A 16 51.27 -46.31 13.40
N ALA A 17 50.38 -46.76 14.28
CA ALA A 17 49.10 -46.12 14.50
C ALA A 17 49.39 -44.68 14.96
N GLN A 18 49.43 -43.74 14.02
CA GLN A 18 49.25 -42.33 14.31
C GLN A 18 47.85 -42.22 14.90
N LEU A 19 47.81 -42.18 16.24
CA LEU A 19 46.67 -41.69 16.99
C LEU A 19 46.37 -40.29 16.44
N ALA A 20 45.33 -40.21 15.60
CA ALA A 20 44.72 -38.94 15.25
C ALA A 20 44.27 -38.31 16.57
N ILE A 21 45.01 -37.30 17.00
CA ILE A 21 44.62 -36.41 18.08
C ILE A 21 43.25 -35.87 17.67
N THR A 22 42.20 -36.29 18.36
CA THR A 22 40.86 -35.74 18.19
C THR A 22 40.95 -34.25 18.52
N ALA A 23 41.06 -33.42 17.49
CA ALA A 23 41.11 -31.97 17.64
C ALA A 23 39.77 -31.54 18.28
N TYR A 24 39.83 -31.15 19.55
CA TYR A 24 38.69 -30.50 20.19
C TYR A 24 38.41 -29.19 19.44
N PRO A 25 37.15 -28.89 19.10
CA PRO A 25 36.83 -27.65 18.40
C PRO A 25 37.26 -26.47 19.27
N HIS A 26 38.09 -25.59 18.70
CA HIS A 26 38.55 -24.40 19.38
C HIS A 26 37.45 -23.32 19.39
N PRO A 27 37.26 -22.60 20.51
CA PRO A 27 36.36 -21.46 20.55
C PRO A 27 36.74 -20.41 19.50
N GLN A 28 35.76 -19.95 18.74
CA GLN A 28 35.91 -18.88 17.77
C GLN A 28 34.73 -17.91 17.86
N PRO A 29 34.85 -16.68 17.34
CA PRO A 29 33.75 -15.73 17.32
C PRO A 29 32.52 -16.34 16.64
N LEU A 30 31.34 -16.13 17.20
CA LEU A 30 30.09 -16.65 16.65
C LEU A 30 29.86 -16.23 15.20
N ALA A 31 30.27 -15.02 14.81
CA ALA A 31 30.22 -14.58 13.42
C ALA A 31 31.00 -15.49 12.44
N ALA A 32 32.11 -16.10 12.88
CA ALA A 32 32.86 -17.04 12.05
C ALA A 32 32.07 -18.34 11.79
N LEU A 33 31.11 -18.66 12.66
CA LEU A 33 30.21 -19.81 12.54
C LEU A 33 28.87 -19.46 11.88
N ALA A 34 28.60 -18.18 11.64
CA ALA A 34 27.30 -17.70 11.18
C ALA A 34 27.12 -17.67 9.65
N GLY A 35 28.15 -18.08 8.89
CA GLY A 35 28.12 -18.12 7.42
C GLY A 35 27.12 -19.11 6.82
N ALA A 36 26.57 -20.03 7.62
CA ALA A 36 25.55 -20.98 7.22
C ALA A 36 24.37 -20.97 8.22
N PRO A 37 23.20 -20.42 7.83
CA PRO A 37 21.96 -20.63 8.59
C PRO A 37 21.69 -22.11 8.83
N GLY A 38 21.24 -22.45 10.04
CA GLY A 38 21.01 -23.83 10.49
C GLY A 38 22.22 -24.48 11.18
N GLN A 39 23.37 -23.81 11.25
CA GLN A 39 24.54 -24.34 11.96
C GLN A 39 24.27 -24.47 13.46
N ALA A 40 24.43 -25.67 14.00
CA ALA A 40 24.36 -25.94 15.44
C ALA A 40 25.68 -25.54 16.13
N VAL A 41 25.57 -24.73 17.17
CA VAL A 41 26.70 -24.18 17.93
C VAL A 41 26.41 -24.22 19.43
N ILE A 42 27.46 -24.17 20.24
CA ILE A 42 27.37 -23.94 21.68
C ILE A 42 27.93 -22.54 21.92
N VAL A 43 27.07 -21.63 22.37
CA VAL A 43 27.45 -20.27 22.76
C VAL A 43 28.06 -20.34 24.16
N LEU A 44 29.26 -19.80 24.31
CA LEU A 44 30.01 -19.82 25.56
C LEU A 44 29.84 -18.46 26.26
N HIS A 45 29.06 -18.46 27.34
CA HIS A 45 29.00 -17.34 28.28
C HIS A 45 30.05 -17.52 29.39
N ALA A 46 30.28 -16.48 30.18
CA ALA A 46 31.24 -16.54 31.29
C ALA A 46 30.84 -17.57 32.36
N ASP A 47 29.53 -17.80 32.54
CA ASP A 47 28.93 -18.60 33.61
C ASP A 47 28.12 -19.80 33.09
N ARG A 48 27.77 -19.83 31.80
CA ARG A 48 26.93 -20.89 31.21
C ARG A 48 27.28 -21.22 29.77
N ARG A 49 26.71 -22.33 29.28
CA ARG A 49 26.82 -22.79 27.89
C ARG A 49 25.43 -23.05 27.35
N ASP A 50 25.11 -22.41 26.23
CA ASP A 50 23.80 -22.50 25.62
C ASP A 50 23.91 -23.21 24.28
N ASN A 51 23.15 -24.29 24.09
CA ASN A 51 23.00 -24.91 22.77
C ASN A 51 22.17 -23.98 21.89
N ALA A 52 22.64 -23.71 20.69
CA ALA A 52 22.01 -22.76 19.80
C ALA A 52 22.04 -23.21 18.34
N VAL A 53 21.12 -22.68 17.54
CA VAL A 53 21.15 -22.78 16.08
C VAL A 53 21.27 -21.39 15.49
N VAL A 54 22.23 -21.18 14.59
CA VAL A 54 22.34 -19.91 13.88
C VAL A 54 21.16 -19.76 12.93
N LEU A 55 20.41 -18.67 13.04
CA LEU A 55 19.26 -18.36 12.19
C LEU A 55 19.67 -17.45 11.02
N ALA A 56 20.38 -16.37 11.33
CA ALA A 56 20.85 -15.39 10.35
C ALA A 56 21.94 -14.51 10.94
N GLN A 57 22.77 -13.94 10.08
CA GLN A 57 23.65 -12.82 10.41
C GLN A 57 23.14 -11.59 9.64
N PRO A 58 22.53 -10.62 10.33
CA PRO A 58 22.13 -9.34 9.71
C PRO A 58 23.32 -8.65 9.05
N ALA A 59 23.05 -7.86 8.00
CA ALA A 59 24.06 -7.04 7.35
C ALA A 59 24.61 -5.93 8.28
N GLU A 60 23.86 -5.56 9.33
CA GLU A 60 24.32 -4.64 10.37
C GLU A 60 25.35 -5.32 11.28
N ALA A 61 26.55 -4.75 11.29
CA ALA A 61 27.70 -5.31 11.99
C ALA A 61 27.45 -5.42 13.50
N GLY A 62 27.70 -6.61 14.06
CA GLY A 62 27.84 -6.80 15.50
C GLY A 62 26.86 -7.77 16.16
N THR A 63 25.86 -8.28 15.43
CA THR A 63 24.94 -9.28 15.99
C THR A 63 24.75 -10.51 15.11
N VAL A 64 24.45 -11.63 15.73
CA VAL A 64 24.01 -12.87 15.09
C VAL A 64 22.68 -13.27 15.72
N HIS A 65 21.70 -13.63 14.90
CA HIS A 65 20.45 -14.19 15.38
C HIS A 65 20.62 -15.69 15.58
N VAL A 66 20.31 -16.15 16.79
CA VAL A 66 20.39 -17.55 17.18
C VAL A 66 19.10 -18.01 17.82
N LEU A 67 18.78 -19.29 17.69
CA LEU A 67 17.72 -19.96 18.44
C LEU A 67 18.32 -20.63 19.67
N ILE A 68 17.95 -20.17 20.86
CA ILE A 68 18.35 -20.77 22.15
C ILE A 68 17.07 -21.14 22.89
N ASP A 69 16.94 -22.39 23.32
CA ASP A 69 15.77 -22.89 24.06
C ASP A 69 14.42 -22.56 23.40
N GLY A 70 14.37 -22.62 22.06
CA GLY A 70 13.16 -22.33 21.28
C GLY A 70 12.82 -20.84 21.14
N GLN A 71 13.71 -19.95 21.58
CA GLN A 71 13.57 -18.51 21.46
C GLN A 71 14.64 -17.92 20.54
N ALA A 72 14.23 -17.14 19.54
CA ALA A 72 15.15 -16.38 18.74
C ALA A 72 15.69 -15.20 19.56
N ARG A 73 17.01 -15.06 19.59
CA ARG A 73 17.74 -14.03 20.33
C ARG A 73 18.80 -13.41 19.43
N SER A 74 19.03 -12.12 19.61
CA SER A 74 20.20 -11.43 19.05
C SER A 74 21.33 -11.51 20.06
N VAL A 75 22.46 -12.08 19.65
CA VAL A 75 23.67 -12.17 20.47
C VAL A 75 24.82 -11.45 19.78
N SER A 76 25.82 -11.02 20.55
CA SER A 76 27.01 -10.38 19.98
C SER A 76 27.72 -11.32 19.01
N ALA A 77 28.12 -10.79 17.85
CA ALA A 77 28.92 -11.50 16.85
C ALA A 77 30.26 -12.02 17.39
N ASP A 78 30.82 -11.35 18.41
CA ASP A 78 32.13 -11.67 18.98
C ASP A 78 32.07 -12.69 20.13
N ILE A 79 30.86 -13.12 20.51
CA ILE A 79 30.72 -14.09 21.61
C ILE A 79 31.41 -15.41 21.21
N PRO A 80 32.25 -16.01 22.09
CA PRO A 80 32.92 -17.24 21.76
C PRO A 80 31.90 -18.37 21.62
N ALA A 81 32.05 -19.16 20.56
CA ALA A 81 31.19 -20.31 20.29
C ALA A 81 32.02 -21.47 19.71
N VAL A 82 31.49 -22.69 19.84
CA VAL A 82 32.06 -23.89 19.23
C VAL A 82 30.99 -24.62 18.42
N PRO A 83 31.33 -25.22 17.27
CA PRO A 83 30.36 -26.05 16.54
C PRO A 83 29.98 -27.28 17.37
N VAL A 84 28.71 -27.67 17.31
CA VAL A 84 28.24 -28.94 17.88
C VAL A 84 28.75 -30.08 16.99
N THR A 85 29.61 -30.94 17.53
CA THR A 85 30.19 -32.08 16.78
C THR A 85 29.39 -33.37 16.95
N ASP A 86 28.57 -33.48 18.00
CA ASP A 86 27.67 -34.62 18.16
C ASP A 86 26.49 -34.53 17.18
N SER A 87 26.39 -35.51 16.29
CA SER A 87 25.37 -35.56 15.25
C SER A 87 23.95 -35.70 15.83
N SER A 88 23.79 -36.36 16.98
CA SER A 88 22.48 -36.55 17.59
C SER A 88 21.93 -35.24 18.17
N THR A 89 22.78 -34.47 18.85
CA THR A 89 22.48 -33.13 19.36
C THR A 89 22.23 -32.16 18.21
N ALA A 90 23.08 -32.18 17.17
CA ALA A 90 22.89 -31.31 16.00
C ALA A 90 21.55 -31.57 15.30
N LEU A 91 21.14 -32.83 15.15
CA LEU A 91 19.84 -33.19 14.56
C LEU A 91 18.67 -32.74 15.43
N ALA A 92 18.75 -32.89 16.75
CA ALA A 92 17.70 -32.44 17.67
C ALA A 92 17.51 -30.92 17.59
N LEU A 93 18.61 -30.16 17.61
CA LEU A 93 18.60 -28.70 17.45
C LEU A 93 18.05 -28.27 16.09
N ALA A 94 18.43 -28.97 15.00
CA ALA A 94 17.90 -28.68 13.68
C ALA A 94 16.38 -28.89 13.59
N ARG A 95 15.84 -29.95 14.20
CA ARG A 95 14.38 -30.18 14.27
C ARG A 95 13.67 -29.05 15.03
N GLN A 96 14.20 -28.66 16.18
CA GLN A 96 13.68 -27.54 16.96
C GLN A 96 13.70 -26.23 16.16
N ALA A 97 14.76 -25.99 15.38
CA ALA A 97 14.85 -24.80 14.53
C ALA A 97 13.84 -24.80 13.38
N VAL A 98 13.59 -25.97 12.76
CA VAL A 98 12.55 -26.10 11.73
C VAL A 98 11.15 -25.87 12.31
N GLU A 99 10.85 -26.45 13.47
CA GLU A 99 9.56 -26.24 14.15
C GLU A 99 9.35 -24.77 14.49
N TRP A 100 10.37 -24.12 15.06
CA TRP A 100 10.33 -22.68 15.33
C TRP A 100 10.13 -21.86 14.06
N ALA A 101 10.86 -22.16 12.98
CA ALA A 101 10.76 -21.43 11.71
C ALA A 101 9.37 -21.57 11.08
N LEU A 102 8.75 -22.75 11.14
CA LEU A 102 7.38 -22.98 10.66
C LEU A 102 6.35 -22.19 11.47
N ALA A 103 6.48 -22.18 12.80
CA ALA A 103 5.60 -21.41 13.68
C ALA A 103 5.77 -19.89 13.47
N ALA A 104 7.02 -19.43 13.36
CA ALA A 104 7.34 -18.03 13.07
C ALA A 104 6.78 -17.58 11.72
N ARG A 105 6.87 -18.45 10.69
CA ARG A 105 6.29 -18.18 9.37
C ARG A 105 4.76 -18.07 9.43
N HIS A 106 4.08 -18.98 10.11
CA HIS A 106 2.62 -18.90 10.29
C HIS A 106 2.22 -17.59 10.95
N SER A 107 2.86 -17.26 12.08
CA SER A 107 2.60 -16.00 12.79
C SER A 107 2.88 -14.76 11.92
N ALA A 108 3.91 -14.80 11.08
CA ALA A 108 4.20 -13.71 10.15
C ALA A 108 3.10 -13.57 9.08
N VAL A 109 2.61 -14.67 8.51
CA VAL A 109 1.53 -14.69 7.52
C VAL A 109 0.23 -14.17 8.14
N ASP A 110 -0.13 -14.63 9.33
CA ASP A 110 -1.36 -14.20 10.02
C ASP A 110 -1.33 -12.70 10.33
N ARG A 111 -0.18 -12.18 10.79
CA ARG A 111 0.00 -10.74 11.00
C ARG A 111 -0.10 -9.95 9.70
N ALA A 112 0.53 -10.42 8.62
CA ALA A 112 0.46 -9.77 7.32
C ALA A 112 -0.99 -9.71 6.80
N ARG A 113 -1.73 -10.80 6.97
CA ARG A 113 -3.16 -10.87 6.63
C ARG A 113 -3.99 -9.87 7.45
N GLY A 114 -3.82 -9.85 8.77
CA GLY A 114 -4.54 -8.91 9.64
C GLY A 114 -4.21 -7.44 9.34
N LEU A 115 -2.98 -7.14 8.90
CA LEU A 115 -2.62 -5.80 8.45
C LEU A 115 -3.28 -5.43 7.11
N ALA A 116 -3.35 -6.37 6.18
CA ALA A 116 -4.03 -6.16 4.89
C ALA A 116 -5.53 -5.90 5.09
N GLU A 117 -6.19 -6.68 5.94
CA GLU A 117 -7.61 -6.51 6.29
C GLU A 117 -7.87 -5.13 6.92
N ARG A 118 -7.05 -4.71 7.90
CA ARG A 118 -7.17 -3.36 8.50
C ARG A 118 -6.98 -2.23 7.50
N LEU A 119 -6.05 -2.39 6.57
CA LEU A 119 -5.77 -1.39 5.54
C LEU A 119 -6.94 -1.27 4.56
N ASP A 120 -7.58 -2.38 4.21
CA ASP A 120 -8.79 -2.38 3.40
C ASP A 120 -9.97 -1.72 4.13
N GLU A 121 -10.19 -2.06 5.40
CA GLU A 121 -11.21 -1.40 6.23
C GLU A 121 -10.98 0.12 6.33
N GLN A 122 -9.74 0.55 6.53
CA GLN A 122 -9.41 1.97 6.60
C GLN A 122 -9.67 2.67 5.27
N ARG A 123 -9.35 2.03 4.15
CA ARG A 123 -9.66 2.56 2.81
C ARG A 123 -11.16 2.69 2.60
N GLN A 124 -11.94 1.66 2.93
CA GLN A 124 -13.39 1.69 2.79
C GLN A 124 -14.02 2.79 3.66
N ARG A 125 -13.59 2.93 4.93
CA ARG A 125 -14.04 4.02 5.81
C ARG A 125 -13.68 5.39 5.25
N HIS A 126 -12.47 5.54 4.73
CA HIS A 126 -12.04 6.82 4.15
C HIS A 126 -12.85 7.19 2.90
N VAL A 127 -13.08 6.24 1.98
CA VAL A 127 -13.95 6.45 0.81
C VAL A 127 -15.37 6.81 1.24
N GLY A 128 -15.92 6.12 2.25
CA GLY A 128 -17.24 6.44 2.81
C GLY A 128 -17.32 7.85 3.37
N GLN A 129 -16.35 8.26 4.20
CA GLN A 129 -16.28 9.60 4.78
C GLN A 129 -16.15 10.69 3.71
N VAL A 130 -15.33 10.46 2.70
CA VAL A 130 -15.19 11.40 1.58
C VAL A 130 -16.50 11.54 0.80
N ALA A 131 -17.21 10.43 0.55
CA ALA A 131 -18.52 10.46 -0.09
C ALA A 131 -19.56 11.20 0.76
N GLU A 132 -19.56 11.01 2.09
CA GLU A 132 -20.43 11.73 3.02
C GLU A 132 -20.15 13.24 3.04
N ILE A 133 -18.89 13.66 3.07
CA ILE A 133 -18.49 15.07 2.99
C ILE A 133 -18.99 15.69 1.69
N ARG A 134 -18.82 14.99 0.57
CA ARG A 134 -19.31 15.44 -0.74
C ARG A 134 -20.82 15.59 -0.76
N ALA A 135 -21.56 14.59 -0.25
CA ALA A 135 -23.01 14.63 -0.17
C ALA A 135 -23.50 15.81 0.68
N TYR A 136 -22.89 15.99 1.86
CA TYR A 136 -23.20 17.12 2.75
C TYR A 136 -23.00 18.47 2.07
N ALA A 137 -21.90 18.68 1.36
CA ALA A 137 -21.65 19.94 0.65
C ALA A 137 -22.68 20.18 -0.47
N ILE A 138 -23.03 19.14 -1.23
CA ILE A 138 -24.06 19.23 -2.28
C ILE A 138 -25.42 19.57 -1.68
N ASP A 139 -25.79 18.96 -0.56
CA ASP A 139 -27.08 19.23 0.10
C ASP A 139 -27.12 20.67 0.63
N ARG A 140 -26.03 21.17 1.22
CA ARG A 140 -25.93 22.59 1.63
C ARG A 140 -26.02 23.55 0.44
N HIS A 141 -25.54 23.14 -0.74
CA HIS A 141 -25.72 23.94 -1.96
C HIS A 141 -27.19 23.96 -2.40
N ARG A 142 -27.88 22.81 -2.37
CA ARG A 142 -29.30 22.70 -2.70
C ARG A 142 -30.20 23.48 -1.76
N ASP A 143 -29.85 23.54 -0.49
CA ASP A 143 -30.54 24.33 0.53
C ASP A 143 -30.24 25.85 0.41
N GLY A 144 -29.37 26.25 -0.52
CA GLY A 144 -28.98 27.65 -0.76
C GLY A 144 -27.96 28.20 0.25
N ASP A 145 -27.43 27.38 1.15
CA ASP A 145 -26.44 27.80 2.15
C ASP A 145 -25.06 28.10 1.55
N ILE A 146 -24.73 27.48 0.41
CA ILE A 146 -23.52 27.75 -0.35
C ILE A 146 -23.85 27.96 -1.83
N CYS A 147 -23.23 28.97 -2.45
CA CYS A 147 -23.33 29.17 -3.90
C CYS A 147 -22.52 28.10 -4.66
N ARG A 148 -22.77 27.98 -5.96
CA ARG A 148 -22.08 27.02 -6.84
C ARG A 148 -20.56 27.20 -6.83
N ASP A 149 -20.08 28.43 -6.97
CA ASP A 149 -18.64 28.74 -6.88
C ASP A 149 -18.02 28.31 -5.54
N GLY A 150 -18.80 28.42 -4.46
CA GLY A 150 -18.40 28.00 -3.13
C GLY A 150 -18.31 26.47 -3.02
N LEU A 151 -19.29 25.76 -3.60
CA LEU A 151 -19.28 24.31 -3.70
C LEU A 151 -18.08 23.82 -4.53
N ASP A 152 -17.85 24.39 -5.72
CA ASP A 152 -16.78 23.94 -6.62
C ASP A 152 -15.40 24.15 -6.00
N LYS A 153 -15.17 25.31 -5.32
CA LYS A 153 -13.93 25.54 -4.56
C LYS A 153 -13.76 24.58 -3.40
N PHE A 154 -14.84 24.26 -2.69
CA PHE A 154 -14.82 23.28 -1.60
C PHE A 154 -14.44 21.90 -2.12
N LEU A 155 -15.09 21.43 -3.18
CA LEU A 155 -14.81 20.14 -3.79
C LEU A 155 -13.37 20.07 -4.30
N ASP A 156 -12.89 21.09 -5.00
CA ASP A 156 -11.51 21.18 -5.49
C ASP A 156 -10.48 21.17 -4.33
N HIS A 157 -10.74 21.91 -3.25
CA HIS A 157 -9.85 21.94 -2.08
C HIS A 157 -9.64 20.56 -1.45
N PHE A 158 -10.68 19.71 -1.45
CA PHE A 158 -10.61 18.34 -0.95
C PHE A 158 -10.27 17.31 -2.05
N GLY A 159 -9.98 17.75 -3.27
CA GLY A 159 -9.66 16.89 -4.41
C GLY A 159 -10.81 15.98 -4.84
N LEU A 160 -12.05 16.46 -4.69
CA LEU A 160 -13.28 15.74 -4.99
C LEU A 160 -13.78 16.07 -6.40
N ASP A 161 -14.50 15.12 -7.00
CA ASP A 161 -15.09 15.32 -8.32
C ASP A 161 -16.05 16.52 -8.32
N PRO A 162 -15.97 17.41 -9.33
CA PRO A 162 -16.84 18.57 -9.47
C PRO A 162 -18.33 18.24 -9.37
N TYR A 163 -19.12 19.24 -9.02
CA TYR A 163 -20.57 19.09 -9.02
C TYR A 163 -21.12 19.25 -10.45
N GLU A 164 -21.45 18.12 -11.08
CA GLU A 164 -22.14 18.08 -12.36
C GLU A 164 -23.61 17.65 -12.16
N PRO A 165 -24.59 18.56 -12.26
CA PRO A 165 -25.99 18.19 -12.26
C PRO A 165 -26.27 17.26 -13.44
N ARG A 166 -26.71 16.02 -13.15
CA ARG A 166 -26.82 14.92 -14.13
C ARG A 166 -27.91 15.10 -15.20
N HIS A 167 -28.72 16.16 -15.13
CA HIS A 167 -29.85 16.36 -16.03
C HIS A 167 -29.85 17.77 -16.62
N ARG A 168 -29.34 17.89 -17.84
CA ARG A 168 -29.57 19.07 -18.68
C ARG A 168 -30.86 18.84 -19.47
N VAL A 169 -31.90 19.61 -19.16
CA VAL A 169 -33.13 19.61 -19.94
C VAL A 169 -32.99 20.68 -21.03
N GLN A 170 -33.09 20.28 -22.29
CA GLN A 170 -33.14 21.20 -23.43
C GLN A 170 -34.52 21.13 -24.07
N PHE A 171 -35.19 22.26 -24.19
CA PHE A 171 -36.46 22.39 -24.91
C PHE A 171 -36.48 23.74 -25.64
N THR A 172 -37.25 23.83 -26.71
CA THR A 172 -37.45 25.05 -27.50
C THR A 172 -38.92 25.44 -27.42
N ILE A 173 -39.20 26.66 -26.98
CA ILE A 173 -40.54 27.27 -27.07
C ILE A 173 -40.49 28.31 -28.18
N SER A 174 -41.38 28.18 -29.15
CA SER A 174 -41.57 29.16 -30.23
C SER A 174 -42.99 29.70 -30.16
N GLY A 175 -43.14 31.01 -30.29
CA GLY A 175 -44.43 31.69 -30.29
C GLY A 175 -44.32 33.02 -31.02
N SER A 176 -45.45 33.50 -31.52
CA SER A 176 -45.57 34.81 -32.15
C SER A 176 -46.82 35.49 -31.60
N PHE A 177 -46.73 36.78 -31.30
CA PHE A 177 -47.87 37.59 -30.90
C PHE A 177 -47.85 38.91 -31.66
N ALA A 178 -49.03 39.38 -32.05
CA ALA A 178 -49.17 40.70 -32.64
C ALA A 178 -49.30 41.73 -31.52
N VAL A 179 -48.55 42.83 -31.63
CA VAL A 179 -48.66 43.98 -30.72
C VAL A 179 -49.29 45.12 -31.49
N THR A 180 -50.37 45.69 -30.97
CA THR A 180 -50.94 46.92 -31.52
C THR A 180 -50.07 48.09 -31.07
N PRO A 181 -49.47 48.87 -31.98
CA PRO A 181 -48.69 50.04 -31.59
C PRO A 181 -49.60 51.07 -30.92
N GLU A 182 -49.32 51.39 -29.65
CA GLU A 182 -49.90 52.57 -29.00
C GLU A 182 -49.15 53.82 -29.47
N ASN A 183 -49.88 54.92 -29.69
CA ASN A 183 -49.36 56.18 -30.22
C ASN A 183 -48.03 56.59 -29.57
N GLY A 184 -46.95 56.53 -30.35
CA GLY A 184 -45.61 57.01 -29.95
C GLY A 184 -44.61 55.94 -29.50
N ARG A 185 -44.96 54.65 -29.51
CA ARG A 185 -43.98 53.55 -29.38
C ARG A 185 -43.64 52.96 -30.74
N ASP A 186 -42.35 52.96 -31.05
CA ASP A 186 -41.79 52.33 -32.26
C ASP A 186 -41.56 50.82 -32.04
N THR A 187 -41.39 50.07 -33.13
CA THR A 187 -41.09 48.62 -33.14
C THR A 187 -39.88 48.28 -32.25
N ASP A 188 -38.91 49.19 -32.19
CA ASP A 188 -37.73 49.09 -31.32
C ASP A 188 -38.07 49.01 -29.82
N GLY A 189 -39.11 49.72 -29.37
CA GLY A 189 -39.54 49.72 -27.97
C GLY A 189 -40.13 48.37 -27.55
N THR A 190 -40.96 47.79 -28.41
CA THR A 190 -41.48 46.42 -28.19
C THR A 190 -40.36 45.40 -28.21
N GLY A 191 -39.37 45.57 -29.08
CA GLY A 191 -38.20 44.70 -29.13
C GLY A 191 -37.38 44.69 -27.84
N TYR A 192 -37.18 45.86 -27.24
CA TYR A 192 -36.52 45.99 -25.94
C TYR A 192 -37.32 45.28 -24.84
N ASP A 193 -38.62 45.57 -24.74
CA ASP A 193 -39.47 45.01 -23.68
C ASP A 193 -39.51 43.47 -23.74
N VAL A 194 -39.57 42.89 -24.94
CA VAL A 194 -39.56 41.43 -25.11
C VAL A 194 -38.23 40.83 -24.69
N ARG A 195 -37.09 41.43 -25.06
CA ARG A 195 -35.77 40.93 -24.65
C ARG A 195 -35.55 41.04 -23.15
N GLU A 196 -36.08 42.08 -22.53
CA GLU A 196 -35.86 42.35 -21.11
C GLU A 196 -36.79 41.51 -20.22
N TYR A 197 -38.08 41.45 -20.58
CA TYR A 197 -39.13 40.94 -19.71
C TYR A 197 -39.69 39.57 -20.11
N LEU A 198 -39.51 39.09 -21.35
CA LEU A 198 -39.93 37.74 -21.71
C LEU A 198 -38.95 36.73 -21.09
N ARG A 199 -39.40 36.05 -20.04
CA ARG A 199 -38.65 35.00 -19.36
C ARG A 199 -39.50 33.72 -19.29
N LEU A 200 -38.81 32.59 -19.21
CA LEU A 200 -39.44 31.34 -18.81
C LEU A 200 -39.68 31.43 -17.30
N ASP A 201 -40.92 31.20 -16.87
CA ASP A 201 -41.21 30.97 -15.46
C ASP A 201 -40.70 29.56 -15.10
N THR A 202 -39.66 29.53 -14.28
CA THR A 202 -39.04 28.30 -13.77
C THR A 202 -39.22 28.15 -12.26
N ASP A 203 -40.09 28.93 -11.63
CA ASP A 203 -40.25 28.96 -10.16
C ASP A 203 -40.74 27.61 -9.60
N GLN A 204 -41.35 26.78 -10.45
CA GLN A 204 -41.81 25.42 -10.10
C GLN A 204 -40.82 24.31 -10.50
N VAL A 205 -39.65 24.67 -11.03
CA VAL A 205 -38.61 23.71 -11.43
C VAL A 205 -37.48 23.78 -10.42
N ASP A 206 -37.39 22.76 -9.57
CA ASP A 206 -36.35 22.68 -8.55
C ASP A 206 -34.95 22.55 -9.18
N GLY A 207 -34.01 23.38 -8.72
CA GLY A 207 -32.59 23.28 -9.08
C GLY A 207 -32.24 23.78 -10.48
N VAL A 208 -33.01 24.71 -11.03
CA VAL A 208 -32.63 25.44 -12.25
C VAL A 208 -31.44 26.35 -11.95
N ASP A 209 -30.38 26.17 -12.74
CA ASP A 209 -29.23 27.07 -12.75
C ASP A 209 -29.58 28.30 -13.59
N GLU A 210 -29.74 29.45 -12.93
CA GLU A 210 -30.19 30.71 -13.56
C GLU A 210 -29.23 31.15 -14.69
N ASP A 211 -27.94 30.86 -14.58
CA ASP A 211 -26.92 31.18 -15.59
C ASP A 211 -26.93 30.23 -16.80
N SER A 212 -27.73 29.16 -16.76
CA SER A 212 -27.79 28.16 -17.83
C SER A 212 -28.88 28.42 -18.88
N VAL A 213 -29.74 29.43 -18.66
CA VAL A 213 -30.86 29.73 -19.55
C VAL A 213 -30.44 30.69 -20.66
N THR A 214 -30.45 30.22 -21.90
CA THR A 214 -30.16 31.06 -23.09
C THR A 214 -31.47 31.45 -23.78
N PHE A 215 -31.65 32.75 -24.07
CA PHE A 215 -32.83 33.29 -24.74
C PHE A 215 -32.44 33.98 -26.06
N ASP A 216 -33.00 33.49 -27.17
CA ASP A 216 -32.86 34.11 -28.49
C ASP A 216 -34.19 34.78 -28.89
N VAL A 217 -34.16 36.08 -29.19
CA VAL A 217 -35.33 36.87 -29.62
C VAL A 217 -35.13 37.40 -31.03
N MET A 218 -36.00 36.97 -31.96
CA MET A 218 -36.09 37.52 -33.31
C MET A 218 -37.32 38.42 -33.43
N ILE A 219 -37.17 39.57 -34.10
CA ILE A 219 -38.22 40.56 -34.32
C ILE A 219 -38.29 40.79 -35.82
N ASP A 220 -39.46 40.51 -36.41
CA ASP A 220 -39.72 40.76 -37.82
C ASP A 220 -40.73 41.92 -37.95
N GLU A 221 -40.42 42.92 -38.76
CA GLU A 221 -41.39 43.95 -39.14
C GLU A 221 -42.37 43.38 -40.15
N VAL A 222 -43.64 43.30 -39.77
CA VAL A 222 -44.70 42.91 -40.69
C VAL A 222 -45.16 44.16 -41.43
N GLU A 223 -44.73 44.33 -42.69
CA GLU A 223 -45.29 45.34 -43.59
C GLU A 223 -46.80 45.11 -43.72
N THR A 224 -47.61 45.98 -43.11
CA THR A 224 -49.05 46.02 -43.39
C THR A 224 -49.24 46.65 -44.77
N GLY A 225 -49.24 45.79 -45.79
CA GLY A 225 -49.68 46.16 -47.13
C GLY A 225 -51.10 46.71 -47.07
N GLY A 226 -51.24 48.01 -47.32
CA GLY A 226 -52.53 48.68 -47.34
C GLY A 226 -53.37 48.30 -48.55
N GLU A 227 -54.64 48.00 -48.29
CA GLU A 227 -55.77 48.22 -49.20
C GLU A 227 -56.82 49.10 -48.50
#